data_AF-A0A538T4J9-F1
#
_entry.id   AF-A0A538T4J9-F1
#
_cell.length_a   1.000
_cell.length_b   1.000
_cell.length_c   1.000
_cell.angle_alpha   90.00
_cell.angle_beta   90.00
_cell.angle_gamma   90.00
#
_symmetry.space_group_name_H-M   'P 1'
#
loop_
_entity.id
_entity.type
_entity.pdbx_description
1 polymer ?
#
loop_
_entity_poly.entity_id
_entity_poly.type
_entity_poly.pdbx_seq_one_letter_code
_entity_poly.pdbx_strand_id
1 'polypeptide(L)'
;MDRRRQADPFALGGRHDRTGPGLGEDHGRDRRAGGRARRVALRGDSGGGRVNSTIPGWWSKGRVILWVLAIALVAGSLYAAFARAPVEAQMGVVQKIVYIHVPSAIVTLLAFGLTFAASIAFLATRVWVWDAVAASSCEVGMVFATIVLVSGPLWARSAWNTWWTWEPRLTTFLILWLLYGGYHVVRASIAGRAKRTVSAVLGIILFVNLPIVWKSVEWWRGSLHPRGVTMTGEMRQVLTLSMLAWIVFFVAAFQERLRLEALREAAESGVAAELPR
;
A
#
# COMPACT_ATOMS: atom_id res chain seq x y z
N MET A 1 -23.13 -70.46 36.10
CA MET A 1 -23.14 -69.08 36.64
C MET A 1 -24.28 -68.34 35.97
N ASP A 2 -25.25 -67.69 36.57
CA ASP A 2 -25.93 -67.74 37.87
C ASP A 2 -27.32 -67.07 37.63
N ARG A 3 -28.22 -67.23 38.58
CA ARG A 3 -29.68 -67.18 38.57
C ARG A 3 -30.37 -65.84 38.23
N ARG A 4 -31.50 -65.98 37.51
CA ARG A 4 -32.90 -65.59 37.82
C ARG A 4 -33.28 -64.13 38.16
N ARG A 5 -34.54 -63.84 37.75
CA ARG A 5 -35.58 -62.92 38.31
C ARG A 5 -35.39 -61.43 38.00
N GLN A 6 -36.43 -60.60 37.90
CA GLN A 6 -37.86 -60.67 37.54
C GLN A 6 -38.33 -59.21 37.61
N ALA A 7 -39.41 -58.89 36.90
CA ALA A 7 -40.06 -57.60 36.74
C ALA A 7 -40.32 -56.76 38.01
N ASP A 8 -40.58 -55.45 37.82
CA ASP A 8 -41.83 -54.87 38.32
C ASP A 8 -42.31 -53.65 37.47
N PRO A 9 -43.56 -53.68 36.94
CA PRO A 9 -44.27 -52.56 36.33
C PRO A 9 -45.28 -51.94 37.33
N PHE A 10 -45.62 -50.66 37.13
CA PHE A 10 -46.63 -49.87 37.88
C PHE A 10 -46.23 -49.27 39.24
N ALA A 11 -45.95 -47.95 39.22
CA ALA A 11 -46.30 -47.07 40.33
C ALA A 11 -47.03 -45.83 39.78
N LEU A 12 -48.34 -45.82 40.01
CA LEU A 12 -49.27 -44.72 39.73
C LEU A 12 -49.26 -43.71 40.89
N GLY A 13 -49.57 -42.45 40.57
CA GLY A 13 -50.41 -41.62 41.45
C GLY A 13 -49.75 -40.40 42.11
N GLY A 14 -50.34 -39.22 41.88
CA GLY A 14 -50.08 -38.01 42.66
C GLY A 14 -50.62 -36.73 42.03
N ARG A 15 -51.94 -36.50 42.10
CA ARG A 15 -52.57 -35.18 41.88
C ARG A 15 -52.35 -34.30 43.11
N HIS A 16 -52.09 -33.02 42.90
CA HIS A 16 -52.57 -31.95 43.79
C HIS A 16 -52.91 -30.69 42.98
N ASP A 17 -54.17 -30.27 43.11
CA ASP A 17 -54.70 -28.96 42.71
C ASP A 17 -54.06 -27.81 43.50
N ARG A 18 -54.00 -26.62 42.89
CA ARG A 18 -54.58 -25.36 43.44
C ARG A 18 -54.33 -24.14 42.53
N THR A 19 -55.44 -23.62 41.98
CA THR A 19 -55.90 -22.21 41.94
C THR A 19 -55.00 -21.09 41.35
N GLY A 20 -55.55 -20.41 40.33
CA GLY A 20 -55.14 -19.06 39.88
C GLY A 20 -55.39 -17.95 40.92
N PRO A 21 -55.12 -16.66 40.65
CA PRO A 21 -55.69 -15.86 39.54
C PRO A 21 -54.58 -15.13 38.73
N GLY A 22 -54.73 -14.62 37.52
CA GLY A 22 -55.78 -13.78 36.97
C GLY A 22 -55.10 -12.59 36.25
N LEU A 23 -55.27 -12.56 34.94
CA LEU A 23 -55.40 -11.39 34.06
C LEU A 23 -54.30 -10.31 34.04
N GLY A 24 -53.68 -10.20 32.87
CA GLY A 24 -52.94 -9.03 32.40
C GLY A 24 -52.65 -9.18 30.92
N GLU A 25 -53.67 -8.99 30.08
CA GLU A 25 -53.48 -8.70 28.66
C GLU A 25 -52.60 -7.45 28.53
N ASP A 26 -51.46 -7.55 27.85
CA ASP A 26 -50.80 -6.37 27.28
C ASP A 26 -50.85 -6.46 25.76
N HIS A 27 -51.48 -5.44 25.22
CA HIS A 27 -51.80 -5.27 23.83
C HIS A 27 -50.53 -5.17 22.98
N GLY A 28 -50.53 -5.90 21.87
CA GLY A 28 -49.64 -5.62 20.76
C GLY A 28 -49.76 -4.16 20.33
N ARG A 29 -48.68 -3.40 20.51
CA ARG A 29 -48.47 -2.13 19.82
C ARG A 29 -47.27 -2.24 18.92
N ASP A 30 -47.62 -2.48 17.66
CA ASP A 30 -46.74 -2.43 16.51
C ASP A 30 -46.21 -1.00 16.31
N ARG A 31 -44.92 -0.92 15.91
CA ARG A 31 -44.26 0.17 15.17
C ARG A 31 -44.00 1.50 15.87
N ARG A 32 -42.71 1.69 16.21
CA ARG A 32 -41.86 2.74 15.61
C ARG A 32 -40.39 2.39 15.85
N ALA A 33 -39.81 1.68 14.88
CA ALA A 33 -38.37 1.48 14.77
C ALA A 33 -37.69 2.81 14.42
N GLY A 34 -37.45 3.65 15.43
CA GLY A 34 -36.44 4.70 15.34
C GLY A 34 -35.07 4.04 15.41
N GLY A 35 -34.55 3.62 14.25
CA GLY A 35 -33.21 3.07 14.09
C GLY A 35 -32.15 4.11 14.44
N ARG A 36 -31.95 4.35 15.73
CA ARG A 36 -30.76 5.06 16.22
C ARG A 36 -29.62 4.07 16.03
N ALA A 37 -28.83 4.27 14.96
CA ALA A 37 -27.61 3.54 14.70
C ALA A 37 -26.81 3.47 16.02
N ARG A 38 -26.82 2.29 16.64
CA ARG A 38 -25.94 2.00 17.78
C ARG A 38 -24.54 2.12 17.22
N ARG A 39 -23.88 3.26 17.46
CA ARG A 39 -22.42 3.36 17.36
C ARG A 39 -21.86 2.40 18.40
N VAL A 40 -21.70 1.14 18.00
CA VAL A 40 -20.86 0.20 18.72
C VAL A 40 -19.45 0.72 18.53
N ALA A 41 -18.95 1.45 19.52
CA ALA A 41 -17.56 1.82 19.57
C ALA A 41 -16.76 0.51 19.54
N LEU A 42 -16.08 0.24 18.42
CA LEU A 42 -15.11 -0.83 18.36
C LEU A 42 -14.12 -0.57 19.50
N ARG A 43 -14.10 -1.49 20.46
CA ARG A 43 -13.04 -1.59 21.45
C ARG A 43 -11.80 -2.00 20.67
N GLY A 44 -11.08 -1.02 20.13
CA GLY A 44 -9.72 -1.22 19.68
C GLY A 44 -8.94 -1.73 20.88
N ASP A 45 -8.42 -2.96 20.81
CA ASP A 45 -7.50 -3.54 21.79
C ASP A 45 -6.11 -2.86 21.76
N SER A 46 -6.10 -1.56 21.48
CA SER A 46 -4.95 -0.70 21.61
C SER A 46 -5.10 -0.02 22.97
N GLY A 47 -4.32 -0.47 23.95
CA GLY A 47 -4.04 0.27 25.19
C GLY A 47 -3.28 1.58 24.96
N GLY A 48 -3.56 2.29 23.88
CA GLY A 48 -3.11 3.63 23.54
C GLY A 48 -4.30 4.39 22.99
N GLY A 49 -4.47 5.64 23.43
CA GLY A 49 -5.70 6.44 23.31
C GLY A 49 -6.35 6.46 21.92
N ARG A 50 -7.65 6.77 21.92
CA ARG A 50 -8.52 6.89 20.73
C ARG A 50 -8.00 7.94 19.75
N VAL A 51 -6.99 7.62 18.96
CA VAL A 51 -6.68 8.36 17.74
C VAL A 51 -7.69 7.89 16.70
N ASN A 52 -8.56 8.79 16.27
CA ASN A 52 -9.59 8.52 15.27
C ASN A 52 -8.89 8.05 13.98
N SER A 53 -8.92 6.74 13.72
CA SER A 53 -8.10 6.04 12.72
C SER A 53 -8.78 5.92 11.36
N THR A 54 -9.61 6.90 11.02
CA THR A 54 -10.34 6.93 9.75
C THR A 54 -9.52 7.68 8.71
N ILE A 55 -9.40 7.13 7.50
CA ILE A 55 -8.86 7.87 6.37
C ILE A 55 -9.80 9.05 6.13
N PRO A 56 -9.31 10.31 6.10
CA PRO A 56 -10.19 11.45 5.98
C PRO A 56 -11.06 11.38 4.72
N GLY A 57 -12.33 11.75 4.80
CA GLY A 57 -13.22 11.62 3.63
C GLY A 57 -12.76 12.47 2.43
N TRP A 58 -12.11 13.61 2.66
CA TRP A 58 -11.53 14.47 1.62
C TRP A 58 -10.41 13.80 0.83
N TRP A 59 -9.78 12.75 1.37
CA TRP A 59 -8.75 11.96 0.68
C TRP A 59 -9.30 11.18 -0.52
N SER A 60 -10.63 10.96 -0.56
CA SER A 60 -11.32 10.28 -1.66
C SER A 60 -12.07 11.23 -2.60
N LYS A 61 -12.36 12.46 -2.14
CA LYS A 61 -13.06 13.47 -2.92
C LYS A 61 -12.13 13.99 -4.01
N GLY A 62 -12.59 13.96 -5.26
CA GLY A 62 -11.78 14.40 -6.41
C GLY A 62 -10.79 13.36 -6.94
N ARG A 63 -10.89 12.09 -6.52
CA ARG A 63 -10.05 11.01 -7.04
C ARG A 63 -10.11 10.89 -8.58
N VAL A 64 -11.31 11.01 -9.16
CA VAL A 64 -11.47 10.97 -10.62
C VAL A 64 -10.71 12.11 -11.28
N ILE A 65 -10.78 13.33 -10.70
CA ILE A 65 -10.02 14.49 -11.19
C ILE A 65 -8.53 14.23 -11.10
N LEU A 66 -8.06 13.66 -9.98
CA LEU A 66 -6.65 13.32 -9.81
C LEU A 66 -6.16 12.30 -10.85
N TRP A 67 -6.94 11.24 -11.13
CA TRP A 67 -6.60 10.27 -12.17
C TRP A 67 -6.59 10.87 -13.56
N VAL A 68 -7.60 11.68 -13.90
CA VAL A 68 -7.65 12.40 -15.18
C VAL A 68 -6.42 13.31 -15.33
N LEU A 69 -6.08 14.05 -14.28
CA LEU A 69 -4.89 14.90 -14.26
C LEU A 69 -3.60 14.08 -14.39
N ALA A 70 -3.46 12.98 -13.65
CA ALA A 70 -2.31 12.10 -13.71
C ALA A 70 -2.09 11.54 -15.12
N ILE A 71 -3.15 11.02 -15.74
CA ILE A 71 -3.10 10.46 -17.10
C ILE A 71 -2.78 11.56 -18.11
N ALA A 72 -3.43 12.72 -18.01
CA ALA A 72 -3.17 13.85 -18.90
C ALA A 72 -1.72 14.36 -18.79
N LEU A 73 -1.18 14.45 -17.57
CA LEU A 73 0.21 14.86 -17.34
C LEU A 73 1.21 13.83 -17.86
N VAL A 74 0.96 12.53 -17.68
CA VAL A 74 1.82 11.47 -18.23
C VAL A 74 1.76 11.47 -19.76
N ALA A 75 0.57 11.58 -20.36
CA ALA A 75 0.44 11.68 -21.82
C ALA A 75 1.14 12.93 -22.37
N GLY A 76 0.96 14.07 -21.70
CA GLY A 76 1.61 15.34 -22.05
C GLY A 76 3.12 15.31 -21.89
N SER A 77 3.64 14.67 -20.83
CA SER A 77 5.08 14.53 -20.61
C SER A 77 5.73 13.60 -21.63
N LEU A 78 5.07 12.49 -21.98
CA LEU A 78 5.52 11.58 -23.05
C LEU A 78 5.50 12.28 -24.41
N TYR A 79 4.42 13.00 -24.74
CA TYR A 79 4.37 13.81 -25.96
C TYR A 79 5.52 14.82 -26.00
N ALA A 80 5.76 15.57 -24.93
CA ALA A 80 6.86 16.51 -24.85
C ALA A 80 8.23 15.82 -24.98
N ALA A 81 8.41 14.65 -24.37
CA ALA A 81 9.63 13.84 -24.44
C ALA A 81 9.96 13.40 -25.87
N PHE A 82 8.97 12.99 -26.65
CA PHE A 82 9.21 12.51 -28.02
C PHE A 82 9.19 13.63 -29.06
N ALA A 83 8.25 14.58 -28.96
CA ALA A 83 8.02 15.61 -29.98
C ALA A 83 8.77 16.93 -29.76
N ARG A 84 9.10 17.30 -28.51
CA ARG A 84 9.73 18.60 -28.20
C ARG A 84 11.18 18.46 -27.76
N ALA A 85 11.45 17.55 -26.82
CA ALA A 85 12.81 17.41 -26.30
C ALA A 85 13.80 17.08 -27.43
N PRO A 86 14.85 17.89 -27.62
CA PRO A 86 15.84 17.64 -28.66
C PRO A 86 16.57 16.34 -28.39
N VAL A 87 17.13 15.75 -29.44
CA VAL A 87 17.97 14.56 -29.32
C VAL A 87 19.32 14.98 -28.75
N GLU A 88 19.82 14.25 -27.74
CA GLU A 88 21.13 14.53 -27.14
C GLU A 88 22.25 14.10 -28.10
N ALA A 89 23.31 14.92 -28.17
CA ALA A 89 24.31 14.83 -29.22
C ALA A 89 25.15 13.53 -29.15
N GLN A 90 25.40 12.99 -27.96
CA GLN A 90 26.24 11.81 -27.76
C GLN A 90 25.44 10.51 -27.73
N MET A 91 24.33 10.50 -26.99
CA MET A 91 23.49 9.31 -26.78
C MET A 91 22.43 9.10 -27.86
N GLY A 92 22.15 10.13 -28.66
CA GLY A 92 21.12 10.05 -29.69
C GLY A 92 19.72 9.81 -29.11
N VAL A 93 18.86 9.15 -29.89
CA VAL A 93 17.44 8.95 -29.55
C VAL A 93 17.25 8.18 -28.24
N VAL A 94 18.20 7.32 -27.88
CA VAL A 94 18.13 6.49 -26.67
C VAL A 94 18.11 7.33 -25.40
N GLN A 95 18.64 8.55 -25.42
CA GLN A 95 18.52 9.48 -24.28
C GLN A 95 17.07 9.71 -23.85
N LYS A 96 16.09 9.62 -24.75
CA LYS A 96 14.68 9.86 -24.42
C LYS A 96 14.12 8.90 -23.36
N ILE A 97 14.76 7.76 -23.12
CA ILE A 97 14.41 6.85 -22.01
C ILE A 97 14.53 7.52 -20.63
N VAL A 98 15.38 8.55 -20.49
CA VAL A 98 15.59 9.32 -19.27
C VAL A 98 14.29 9.95 -18.76
N TYR A 99 13.37 10.32 -19.65
CA TYR A 99 12.06 10.91 -19.30
C TYR A 99 11.06 9.91 -18.69
N ILE A 100 11.40 8.62 -18.67
CA ILE A 100 10.62 7.55 -18.02
C ILE A 100 11.42 6.94 -16.87
N HIS A 101 12.68 6.60 -17.14
CA HIS A 101 13.58 5.92 -16.22
C HIS A 101 13.87 6.74 -14.96
N VAL A 102 14.35 7.99 -15.12
CA VAL A 102 14.70 8.85 -13.98
C VAL A 102 13.47 9.19 -13.14
N PRO A 103 12.30 9.57 -13.70
CA PRO A 103 11.14 9.84 -12.86
C PRO A 103 10.69 8.60 -12.09
N SER A 104 10.76 7.42 -12.71
CA SER A 104 10.42 6.16 -12.05
C SER A 104 11.41 5.82 -10.93
N ALA A 105 12.70 6.11 -11.09
CA ALA A 105 13.69 5.97 -10.03
C ALA A 105 13.42 6.92 -8.86
N ILE A 106 13.08 8.18 -9.13
CA ILE A 106 12.71 9.15 -8.09
C ILE A 106 11.45 8.71 -7.35
N VAL A 107 10.41 8.29 -8.07
CA VAL A 107 9.17 7.78 -7.46
C VAL A 107 9.44 6.55 -6.59
N THR A 108 10.29 5.62 -7.06
CA THR A 108 10.69 4.44 -6.26
C THR A 108 11.27 4.85 -4.91
N LEU A 109 12.22 5.80 -4.92
CA LEU A 109 12.85 6.29 -3.70
C LEU A 109 11.87 7.02 -2.79
N LEU A 110 10.98 7.84 -3.35
CA LEU A 110 9.92 8.51 -2.58
C LEU A 110 8.94 7.50 -1.96
N ALA A 111 8.52 6.49 -2.71
CA ALA A 111 7.60 5.46 -2.26
C ALA A 111 8.19 4.63 -1.12
N PHE A 112 9.43 4.18 -1.26
CA PHE A 112 10.10 3.42 -0.21
C PHE A 112 10.51 4.29 1.00
N GLY A 113 10.82 5.57 0.79
CA GLY A 113 10.99 6.55 1.86
C GLY A 113 9.69 6.79 2.64
N LEU A 114 8.54 6.84 1.96
CA LEU A 114 7.24 6.90 2.61
C LEU A 114 6.93 5.60 3.38
N THR A 115 7.29 4.43 2.84
CA THR A 115 7.19 3.15 3.55
C THR A 115 7.98 3.17 4.86
N PHE A 116 9.21 3.69 4.84
CA PHE A 116 10.05 3.88 6.02
C PHE A 116 9.39 4.79 7.06
N ALA A 117 9.00 6.00 6.66
CA ALA A 117 8.41 6.98 7.55
C ALA A 117 7.10 6.46 8.17
N ALA A 118 6.25 5.83 7.37
CA ALA A 118 4.99 5.25 7.83
C ALA A 118 5.21 4.03 8.75
N SER A 119 6.26 3.25 8.52
CA SER A 119 6.63 2.14 9.42
C SER A 119 7.06 2.64 10.80
N ILE A 120 7.82 3.73 10.87
CA ILE A 120 8.16 4.39 12.15
C ILE A 120 6.90 4.91 12.82
N ALA A 121 6.05 5.63 12.08
CA ALA A 121 4.81 6.17 12.59
C ALA A 121 3.88 5.06 13.13
N PHE A 122 3.82 3.91 12.46
CA PHE A 122 3.09 2.74 12.95
C PHE A 122 3.64 2.22 14.27
N LEU A 123 4.96 2.03 14.40
CA LEU A 123 5.55 1.51 15.64
C LEU A 123 5.38 2.48 16.82
N ALA A 124 5.45 3.78 16.55
CA ALA A 124 5.29 4.84 17.55
C ALA A 124 3.83 5.00 18.01
N THR A 125 2.86 4.93 17.09
CA THR A 125 1.46 5.24 17.40
C THR A 125 0.56 4.01 17.55
N ARG A 126 0.99 2.86 17.00
CA ARG A 126 0.22 1.63 16.86
C ARG A 126 -1.11 1.80 16.10
N VAL A 127 -1.23 2.84 15.28
CA VAL A 127 -2.42 3.10 14.46
C VAL A 127 -2.30 2.36 13.12
N TRP A 128 -3.29 1.52 12.82
CA TRP A 128 -3.31 0.64 11.64
C TRP A 128 -3.16 1.38 10.31
N VAL A 129 -3.63 2.63 10.21
CA VAL A 129 -3.54 3.45 8.99
C VAL A 129 -2.09 3.63 8.53
N TRP A 130 -1.14 3.77 9.47
CA TRP A 130 0.28 3.90 9.11
C TRP A 130 0.86 2.62 8.52
N ASP A 131 0.42 1.45 9.00
CA ASP A 131 0.76 0.18 8.39
C ASP A 131 0.15 0.04 6.98
N ALA A 132 -1.09 0.49 6.79
CA ALA A 132 -1.74 0.51 5.49
C ALA A 132 -1.03 1.46 4.50
N VAL A 133 -0.59 2.63 4.95
CA VAL A 133 0.22 3.58 4.17
C VAL A 133 1.55 2.93 3.77
N ALA A 134 2.26 2.31 4.71
CA ALA A 134 3.53 1.66 4.44
C ALA A 134 3.38 0.55 3.39
N ALA A 135 2.40 -0.34 3.57
CA ALA A 135 2.14 -1.45 2.65
C ALA A 135 1.73 -0.96 1.24
N SER A 136 0.83 0.02 1.17
CA SER A 136 0.32 0.57 -0.09
C SER A 136 1.42 1.31 -0.86
N SER A 137 2.23 2.11 -0.16
CA SER A 137 3.35 2.83 -0.77
C SER A 137 4.41 1.86 -1.29
N CYS A 138 4.73 0.82 -0.51
CA CYS A 138 5.65 -0.24 -0.92
C CYS A 138 5.19 -0.93 -2.21
N GLU A 139 3.93 -1.32 -2.28
CA GLU A 139 3.38 -2.05 -3.43
C GLU A 139 3.42 -1.22 -4.72
N VAL A 140 2.99 0.05 -4.64
CA VAL A 140 3.07 0.95 -5.80
C VAL A 140 4.54 1.24 -6.15
N GLY A 141 5.40 1.46 -5.15
CA GLY A 141 6.83 1.65 -5.35
C GLY A 141 7.52 0.50 -6.08
N MET A 142 7.11 -0.75 -5.83
CA MET A 142 7.62 -1.93 -6.54
C MET A 142 7.32 -1.91 -8.04
N VAL A 143 6.19 -1.36 -8.47
CA VAL A 143 5.87 -1.19 -9.89
C VAL A 143 6.89 -0.24 -10.54
N PHE A 144 7.16 0.89 -9.91
CA PHE A 144 8.14 1.86 -10.40
C PHE A 144 9.57 1.32 -10.38
N ALA A 145 9.93 0.58 -9.34
CA ALA A 145 11.23 -0.09 -9.25
C ALA A 145 11.41 -1.10 -10.41
N THR A 146 10.33 -1.79 -10.77
CA THR A 146 10.32 -2.70 -11.92
C THR A 146 10.50 -1.94 -13.24
N ILE A 147 9.83 -0.79 -13.42
CA ILE A 147 10.05 0.07 -14.59
C ILE A 147 11.53 0.46 -14.71
N VAL A 148 12.20 0.80 -13.60
CA VAL A 148 13.64 1.11 -13.59
C VAL A 148 14.48 -0.11 -13.99
N LEU A 149 14.19 -1.30 -13.45
CA LEU A 149 14.91 -2.53 -13.78
C LEU A 149 14.69 -3.03 -15.22
N VAL A 150 13.61 -2.61 -15.88
CA VAL A 150 13.38 -2.91 -17.30
C VAL A 150 14.02 -1.84 -18.20
N SER A 151 13.81 -0.57 -17.87
CA SER A 151 14.31 0.56 -18.67
C SER A 151 15.83 0.75 -18.57
N GLY A 152 16.44 0.42 -17.43
CA GLY A 152 17.89 0.51 -17.24
C GLY A 152 18.67 -0.38 -18.23
N PRO A 153 18.40 -1.70 -18.30
CA PRO A 153 19.01 -2.60 -19.27
C PRO A 153 18.80 -2.20 -20.73
N LEU A 154 17.63 -1.64 -21.07
CA LEU A 154 17.36 -1.13 -22.42
C LEU A 154 18.31 0.02 -22.79
N TRP A 155 18.55 0.94 -21.85
CA TRP A 155 19.53 2.01 -22.03
C TRP A 155 20.97 1.46 -22.06
N ALA A 156 21.31 0.56 -21.12
CA ALA A 156 22.64 -0.05 -21.02
C ALA A 156 23.05 -0.78 -22.30
N ARG A 157 22.11 -1.47 -22.96
CA ARG A 157 22.37 -2.17 -24.22
C ARG A 157 22.86 -1.21 -25.30
N SER A 158 22.30 -0.01 -25.37
CA SER A 158 22.77 1.01 -26.32
C SER A 158 24.03 1.71 -25.86
N ALA A 159 24.17 2.01 -24.57
CA ALA A 159 25.27 2.82 -24.04
C ALA A 159 26.58 2.03 -23.93
N TRP A 160 26.52 0.76 -23.53
CA TRP A 160 27.68 -0.09 -23.21
C TRP A 160 27.70 -1.40 -23.99
N ASN A 161 26.80 -1.59 -24.96
CA ASN A 161 26.66 -2.82 -25.73
C ASN A 161 26.41 -4.07 -24.85
N THR A 162 25.85 -3.91 -23.65
CA THR A 162 25.46 -5.02 -22.75
C THR A 162 24.19 -4.67 -22.00
N TRP A 163 23.34 -5.67 -21.74
CA TRP A 163 22.09 -5.49 -21.01
C TRP A 163 22.28 -5.29 -19.51
N TRP A 164 23.34 -5.86 -18.96
CA TRP A 164 23.61 -5.79 -17.53
C TRP A 164 25.10 -5.78 -17.27
N THR A 165 25.49 -4.93 -16.32
CA THR A 165 26.80 -4.96 -15.68
C THR A 165 26.57 -5.00 -14.19
N TRP A 166 27.50 -5.62 -13.47
CA TRP A 166 27.47 -5.68 -12.01
C TRP A 166 28.02 -4.39 -11.37
N GLU A 167 27.72 -3.25 -11.99
CA GLU A 167 28.18 -1.98 -11.45
C GLU A 167 27.35 -1.58 -10.20
N PRO A 168 27.87 -0.66 -9.35
CA PRO A 168 27.27 -0.33 -8.07
C PRO A 168 25.82 0.15 -8.16
N ARG A 169 25.47 1.03 -9.11
CA ARG A 169 24.10 1.56 -9.25
C ARG A 169 23.11 0.44 -9.61
N LEU A 170 23.40 -0.33 -10.65
CA LEU A 170 22.54 -1.42 -11.12
C LEU A 170 22.36 -2.47 -10.03
N THR A 171 23.46 -2.90 -9.43
CA THR A 171 23.47 -3.95 -8.40
C THR A 171 22.71 -3.51 -7.13
N THR A 172 22.99 -2.32 -6.62
CA THR A 172 22.30 -1.82 -5.41
C THR A 172 20.81 -1.59 -5.65
N PHE A 173 20.41 -1.19 -6.87
CA PHE A 173 19.00 -1.06 -7.25
C PHE A 173 18.31 -2.42 -7.40
N LEU A 174 18.99 -3.44 -7.95
CA LEU A 174 18.46 -4.81 -7.96
C LEU A 174 18.28 -5.36 -6.55
N ILE A 175 19.27 -5.15 -5.68
CA ILE A 175 19.17 -5.50 -4.25
C ILE A 175 17.98 -4.77 -3.62
N LEU A 176 17.78 -3.47 -3.90
CA LEU A 176 16.64 -2.71 -3.41
C LEU A 176 15.31 -3.38 -3.80
N TRP A 177 15.17 -3.73 -5.08
CA TRP A 177 13.98 -4.40 -5.60
C TRP A 177 13.75 -5.76 -4.93
N LEU A 178 14.79 -6.58 -4.76
CA LEU A 178 14.69 -7.88 -4.09
C LEU A 178 14.33 -7.75 -2.61
N LEU A 179 14.91 -6.78 -1.91
CA LEU A 179 14.62 -6.51 -0.51
C LEU A 179 13.15 -6.13 -0.29
N TYR A 180 12.62 -5.20 -1.09
CA TYR A 180 11.21 -4.79 -1.00
C TYR A 180 10.24 -5.84 -1.60
N GLY A 181 10.69 -6.67 -2.54
CA GLY A 181 9.97 -7.90 -2.91
C GLY A 181 9.86 -8.87 -1.73
N GLY A 182 10.96 -9.06 -1.00
CA GLY A 182 11.02 -9.85 0.23
C GLY A 182 10.10 -9.31 1.33
N TYR A 183 9.98 -7.98 1.46
CA TYR A 183 8.99 -7.35 2.35
C TYR A 183 7.57 -7.88 2.07
N HIS A 184 7.15 -7.95 0.81
CA HIS A 184 5.82 -8.46 0.44
C HIS A 184 5.66 -9.94 0.76
N VAL A 185 6.67 -10.76 0.47
CA VAL A 185 6.67 -12.20 0.77
C VAL A 185 6.52 -12.43 2.28
N VAL A 186 7.31 -11.75 3.11
CA VAL A 186 7.24 -11.89 4.58
C VAL A 186 5.91 -11.35 5.12
N ARG A 187 5.44 -10.21 4.62
CA ARG A 187 4.15 -9.66 5.04
C ARG A 187 2.98 -10.60 4.69
N ALA A 188 3.06 -11.31 3.57
CA ALA A 188 2.05 -12.26 3.15
C ALA A 188 2.10 -13.59 3.94
N SER A 189 3.27 -14.00 4.42
CA SER A 189 3.45 -15.25 5.17
C SER A 189 3.06 -15.15 6.65
N ILE A 190 2.93 -13.95 7.20
CA ILE A 190 2.59 -13.72 8.61
C ILE A 190 1.11 -13.35 8.75
N ALA A 191 0.41 -14.05 9.63
CA ALA A 191 -0.97 -13.77 9.99
C ALA A 191 -1.10 -13.06 11.36
N GLY A 192 -2.27 -12.47 11.60
CA GLY A 192 -2.63 -11.89 12.90
C GLY A 192 -1.81 -10.66 13.28
N ARG A 193 -1.69 -10.42 14.60
CA ARG A 193 -1.15 -9.18 15.18
C ARG A 193 0.33 -8.94 14.84
N ALA A 194 1.11 -10.01 14.62
CA ALA A 194 2.54 -9.92 14.33
C ALA A 194 2.83 -9.33 12.94
N LYS A 195 1.92 -9.52 11.96
CA LYS A 195 2.10 -9.10 10.57
C LYS A 195 2.53 -7.64 10.43
N ARG A 196 1.79 -6.74 11.06
CA ARG A 196 2.01 -5.28 10.96
C ARG A 196 3.34 -4.88 11.61
N THR A 197 3.62 -5.40 12.81
CA THR A 197 4.86 -5.13 13.54
C THR A 197 6.10 -5.62 12.79
N VAL A 198 6.10 -6.86 12.30
CA VAL A 198 7.23 -7.41 11.54
C VAL A 198 7.42 -6.65 10.23
N SER A 199 6.33 -6.35 9.51
CA SER A 199 6.39 -5.54 8.29
C SER A 199 7.00 -4.17 8.56
N ALA A 200 6.57 -3.48 9.62
CA ALA A 200 7.10 -2.15 9.94
C ALA A 200 8.60 -2.20 10.29
N VAL A 201 9.05 -3.21 11.05
CA VAL A 201 10.47 -3.40 11.34
C VAL A 201 11.26 -3.62 10.05
N LEU A 202 10.76 -4.45 9.13
CA LEU A 202 11.38 -4.63 7.81
C LEU A 202 11.42 -3.32 7.03
N GLY A 203 10.31 -2.58 6.94
CA GLY A 203 10.25 -1.29 6.25
C GLY A 203 11.29 -0.28 6.75
N ILE A 204 11.67 -0.36 8.03
CA ILE A 204 12.74 0.44 8.62
C ILE A 204 14.12 -0.06 8.21
N ILE A 205 14.39 -1.35 8.38
CA ILE A 205 15.71 -1.95 8.09
C ILE A 205 16.06 -1.83 6.60
N LEU A 206 15.10 -2.07 5.72
CA LEU A 206 15.31 -2.04 4.27
C LEU A 206 15.65 -0.64 3.75
N PHE A 207 15.26 0.41 4.48
CA PHE A 207 15.57 1.79 4.12
C PHE A 207 17.07 2.07 4.02
N VAL A 208 17.91 1.32 4.74
CA VAL A 208 19.38 1.47 4.69
C VAL A 208 19.91 1.37 3.25
N ASN A 209 19.27 0.60 2.37
CA ASN A 209 19.73 0.47 0.99
C ASN A 209 19.36 1.69 0.10
N LEU A 210 18.36 2.50 0.45
CA LEU A 210 17.98 3.70 -0.31
C LEU A 210 19.13 4.72 -0.44
N PRO A 211 19.79 5.17 0.65
CA PRO A 211 20.91 6.10 0.54
C PRO A 211 22.10 5.48 -0.19
N ILE A 212 22.32 4.16 -0.07
CA ILE A 212 23.35 3.44 -0.84
C ILE A 212 23.06 3.54 -2.33
N VAL A 213 21.82 3.26 -2.74
CA VAL A 213 21.38 3.45 -4.12
C VAL A 213 21.63 4.89 -4.53
N TRP A 214 21.07 5.88 -3.82
CA TRP A 214 21.21 7.31 -4.14
C TRP A 214 22.67 7.72 -4.38
N LYS A 215 23.57 7.34 -3.46
CA LYS A 215 25.00 7.70 -3.48
C LYS A 215 25.90 6.75 -4.25
N SER A 216 25.39 5.64 -4.80
CA SER A 216 26.20 4.61 -5.46
C SER A 216 27.13 5.15 -6.55
N VAL A 217 26.73 6.19 -7.27
CA VAL A 217 27.51 6.82 -8.36
C VAL A 217 28.60 7.77 -7.84
N GLU A 218 28.42 8.30 -6.63
CA GLU A 218 29.40 9.15 -5.96
C GLU A 218 30.43 8.33 -5.19
N TRP A 219 29.99 7.28 -4.48
CA TRP A 219 30.84 6.49 -3.59
C TRP A 219 31.80 5.56 -4.31
N TRP A 220 31.40 4.97 -5.44
CA TRP A 220 32.26 4.03 -6.17
C TRP A 220 32.95 4.70 -7.35
N ARG A 221 34.29 4.70 -7.29
CA ARG A 221 35.16 5.12 -8.39
C ARG A 221 35.02 4.12 -9.54
N GLY A 222 34.83 4.60 -10.77
CA GLY A 222 34.69 3.76 -11.96
C GLY A 222 33.27 3.28 -12.27
N SER A 223 32.23 3.83 -11.62
CA SER A 223 30.83 3.62 -12.04
C SER A 223 30.65 4.05 -13.50
N LEU A 224 30.09 3.14 -14.31
CA LEU A 224 29.75 3.41 -15.71
C LEU A 224 28.48 4.25 -15.80
N HIS A 225 27.65 4.22 -14.76
CA HIS A 225 26.43 4.99 -14.70
C HIS A 225 26.71 6.49 -14.85
N PRO A 226 25.96 7.20 -15.72
CA PRO A 226 26.12 8.64 -15.89
C PRO A 226 25.90 9.37 -14.55
N ARG A 227 26.81 10.29 -14.23
CA ARG A 227 26.66 11.23 -13.09
C ARG A 227 25.66 12.34 -13.39
N GLY A 228 25.42 12.56 -14.67
CA GLY A 228 24.49 13.52 -15.22
C GLY A 228 24.44 13.33 -16.73
N VAL A 229 23.37 13.83 -17.33
CA VAL A 229 23.25 13.94 -18.77
C VAL A 229 23.41 15.42 -19.12
N THR A 230 24.24 15.74 -20.10
CA THR A 230 24.31 17.10 -20.64
C THR A 230 22.95 17.43 -21.24
N MET A 231 22.23 18.35 -20.60
CA MET A 231 20.87 18.71 -20.99
C MET A 231 20.78 20.16 -21.43
N THR A 232 20.06 20.41 -22.52
CA THR A 232 19.63 21.77 -22.90
C THR A 232 18.55 22.27 -21.92
N GLY A 233 18.20 23.56 -22.01
CA GLY A 233 17.09 24.12 -21.22
C GLY A 233 15.78 23.39 -21.48
N GLU A 234 15.49 23.07 -22.74
CA GLU A 234 14.28 22.35 -23.14
C GLU A 234 14.25 20.91 -22.59
N MET A 235 15.36 20.17 -22.67
CA MET A 235 15.46 18.83 -22.08
C MET A 235 15.18 18.86 -20.57
N ARG A 236 15.71 19.85 -19.84
CA ARG A 236 15.45 20.01 -18.40
C ARG A 236 13.97 20.28 -18.11
N GLN A 237 13.33 21.16 -18.88
CA GLN A 237 11.91 21.46 -18.72
C GLN A 237 11.05 20.21 -18.93
N VAL A 238 11.34 19.42 -19.96
CA VAL A 238 10.62 18.17 -20.23
C VAL A 238 10.90 17.12 -19.15
N LEU A 239 12.13 17.04 -18.63
CA LEU A 239 12.45 16.18 -17.50
C LEU A 239 11.68 16.58 -16.25
N THR A 240 11.61 17.87 -15.93
CA THR A 240 10.83 18.38 -14.79
C THR A 240 9.34 18.08 -14.95
N LEU A 241 8.77 18.31 -16.13
CA LEU A 241 7.38 17.94 -16.43
C LEU A 241 7.17 16.43 -16.22
N SER A 242 8.11 15.61 -16.67
CA SER A 242 8.07 14.16 -16.46
C SER A 242 8.12 13.81 -14.98
N MET A 243 9.04 14.39 -14.19
CA MET A 243 9.08 14.21 -12.73
C MET A 243 7.72 14.47 -12.09
N LEU A 244 7.12 15.63 -12.39
CA LEU A 244 5.84 16.02 -11.82
C LEU A 244 4.72 15.07 -12.25
N ALA A 245 4.67 14.70 -13.53
CA ALA A 245 3.67 13.79 -14.06
C ALA A 245 3.70 12.43 -13.36
N TRP A 246 4.88 11.81 -13.24
CA TRP A 246 5.04 10.50 -12.62
C TRP A 246 4.83 10.55 -11.09
N ILE A 247 5.17 11.65 -10.42
CA ILE A 247 4.84 11.85 -8.99
C ILE A 247 3.32 11.98 -8.79
N VAL A 248 2.63 12.76 -9.62
CA VAL A 248 1.16 12.88 -9.55
C VAL A 248 0.49 11.53 -9.84
N PHE A 249 1.00 10.78 -10.81
CA PHE A 249 0.54 9.41 -11.07
C PHE A 249 0.77 8.49 -9.88
N PHE A 250 1.95 8.54 -9.26
CA PHE A 250 2.22 7.80 -8.02
C PHE A 250 1.21 8.13 -6.93
N VAL A 251 0.94 9.41 -6.68
CA VAL A 251 -0.04 9.83 -5.67
C VAL A 251 -1.43 9.27 -5.98
N ALA A 252 -1.86 9.30 -7.25
CA ALA A 252 -3.15 8.73 -7.67
C ALA A 252 -3.22 7.21 -7.43
N ALA A 253 -2.19 6.47 -7.84
CA ALA A 253 -2.09 5.03 -7.67
C ALA A 253 -2.01 4.62 -6.18
N PHE A 254 -1.20 5.33 -5.40
CA PHE A 254 -1.06 5.15 -3.97
C PHE A 254 -2.37 5.40 -3.22
N GLN A 255 -3.10 6.47 -3.56
CA GLN A 255 -4.40 6.75 -2.97
C GLN A 255 -5.41 5.63 -3.24
N GLU A 256 -5.46 5.11 -4.47
CA GLU A 256 -6.36 3.99 -4.78
C GLU A 256 -5.94 2.72 -4.04
N ARG A 257 -4.63 2.43 -3.98
CA ARG A 257 -4.15 1.26 -3.25
C ARG A 257 -4.44 1.32 -1.76
N LEU A 258 -4.31 2.50 -1.14
CA LEU A 258 -4.65 2.71 0.27
C LEU A 258 -6.15 2.56 0.51
N ARG A 259 -6.97 3.08 -0.41
CA ARG A 259 -8.43 2.92 -0.36
C ARG A 259 -8.83 1.45 -0.41
N LEU A 260 -8.21 0.65 -1.27
CA LEU A 260 -8.45 -0.79 -1.33
C LEU A 260 -8.06 -1.49 -0.02
N GLU A 261 -6.96 -1.10 0.61
CA GLU A 261 -6.56 -1.63 1.93
C GLU A 261 -7.59 -1.29 3.01
N ALA A 262 -8.09 -0.05 3.03
CA ALA A 262 -9.10 0.38 3.99
C ALA A 262 -10.44 -0.33 3.79
N LEU A 263 -10.84 -0.55 2.54
CA LEU A 263 -12.02 -1.35 2.20
C LEU A 263 -11.88 -2.79 2.68
N ARG A 264 -10.70 -3.38 2.49
CA ARG A 264 -10.40 -4.73 2.97
C ARG A 264 -10.49 -4.83 4.49
N GLU A 265 -9.88 -3.88 5.21
CA GLU A 265 -9.95 -3.84 6.68
C GLU A 265 -11.40 -3.69 7.19
N ALA A 266 -12.20 -2.86 6.52
CA ALA A 266 -13.61 -2.69 6.87
C ALA A 266 -14.43 -3.98 6.60
N ALA A 267 -14.17 -4.67 5.49
CA ALA A 267 -14.81 -5.95 5.19
C ALA A 267 -14.42 -7.05 6.20
N GLU A 268 -13.13 -7.13 6.58
CA GLU A 268 -12.63 -8.10 7.55
C GLU A 268 -13.12 -7.82 8.99
N SER A 269 -13.37 -6.56 9.35
CA SER A 269 -13.90 -6.17 10.66
C SER A 269 -15.42 -6.29 10.80
N GLY A 270 -16.14 -6.63 9.72
CA GLY A 270 -17.60 -6.75 9.71
C GLY A 270 -18.35 -5.42 9.91
N VAL A 271 -17.65 -4.28 9.85
CA VAL A 271 -18.24 -2.95 9.91
C VAL A 271 -18.47 -2.48 8.47
N ALA A 272 -19.72 -2.17 8.14
CA ALA A 272 -20.07 -1.60 6.84
C ALA A 272 -19.17 -0.39 6.56
N ALA A 273 -18.32 -0.49 5.54
CA ALA A 273 -17.47 0.60 5.10
C ALA A 273 -18.35 1.71 4.55
N GLU A 274 -18.68 2.73 5.35
CA GLU A 274 -19.19 3.99 4.80
C GLU A 274 -18.02 4.72 4.15
N LEU A 275 -17.67 4.31 2.92
CA LEU A 275 -16.82 5.14 2.09
C LEU A 275 -17.60 6.38 1.66
N PRO A 276 -17.04 7.60 1.80
CA PRO A 276 -17.54 8.74 1.07
C PRO A 276 -17.47 8.42 -0.43
N ARG A 277 -18.62 8.52 -1.11
CA ARG A 277 -18.71 8.41 -2.57
C ARG A 277 -17.94 9.54 -3.24
#